data_AF-U4UDZ3-F1
#
_entry.id   AF-U4UDZ3-F1
#
_cell.length_a   1.000
_cell.length_b   1.000
_cell.length_c   1.000
_cell.angle_alpha   90.00
_cell.angle_beta   90.00
_cell.angle_gamma   90.00
#
_symmetry.space_group_name_H-M   'P 1'
#
loop_
_entity.id
_entity.type
_entity.pdbx_description
1 polymer ?
#
loop_
_entity_poly.entity_id
_entity_poly.type
_entity_poly.pdbx_seq_one_letter_code
_entity_poly.pdbx_strand_id
1 'polypeptide(L)'
;MRNPQDFGGWNGVLNRGMIVVAVLYTAVGFFGYLKYGDKAVLGSVTLLLPADEILAQSVRLMMAVAILLSYSLQFYVPFNIIWPSIEHHFQDEKTRQYAEYFTRTALVFITFIFAVAIPNLGAVISLVGAFSSSALAMIFPPLVEIVTFWPDKMARNDWMLWKNIVIVTIGFLGFLTGSYVSICNILNPGATT
;
A
#
# COMPACT_ATOMS: atom_id res chain seq x y z
N MET A 1 -16.09 5.78 -16.99
CA MET A 1 -16.82 6.95 -16.44
C MET A 1 -17.55 7.63 -17.58
N ARG A 2 -18.83 7.98 -17.41
CA ARG A 2 -19.65 8.53 -18.50
C ARG A 2 -19.24 9.97 -18.88
N ASN A 3 -18.82 10.78 -17.89
CA ASN A 3 -18.27 12.12 -18.07
C ASN A 3 -16.88 12.22 -17.39
N PRO A 4 -15.77 12.18 -18.15
CA PRO A 4 -14.42 12.22 -17.56
C PRO A 4 -14.00 13.60 -17.03
N GLN A 5 -14.63 14.69 -17.51
CA GLN A 5 -14.31 16.07 -17.09
C GLN A 5 -14.71 16.35 -15.64
N ASP A 6 -15.72 15.65 -15.11
CA ASP A 6 -16.21 15.80 -13.73
C ASP A 6 -15.33 15.09 -12.68
N PHE A 7 -14.23 14.44 -13.12
CA PHE A 7 -13.37 13.67 -12.23
C PHE A 7 -12.46 14.55 -11.36
N GLY A 8 -11.84 15.57 -11.96
CA GLY A 8 -10.75 16.36 -11.35
C GLY A 8 -11.09 17.75 -10.84
N GLY A 9 -12.35 18.22 -10.95
CA GLY A 9 -12.75 19.54 -10.45
C GLY A 9 -12.68 19.67 -8.91
N TRP A 10 -12.85 20.88 -8.38
CA TRP A 10 -12.91 21.14 -6.92
C TRP A 10 -13.96 20.28 -6.21
N ASN A 11 -15.15 20.15 -6.82
CA ASN A 11 -16.20 19.22 -6.40
C ASN A 11 -16.20 17.93 -7.24
N GLY A 12 -15.06 17.54 -7.81
CA GLY A 12 -14.92 16.34 -8.61
C GLY A 12 -15.13 15.07 -7.78
N VAL A 13 -15.43 13.97 -8.47
CA VAL A 13 -15.67 12.67 -7.83
C VAL A 13 -14.46 12.23 -6.99
N LEU A 14 -13.24 12.50 -7.47
CA LEU A 14 -12.01 12.17 -6.77
C LEU A 14 -11.91 12.90 -5.43
N ASN A 15 -12.06 14.23 -5.42
CA ASN A 15 -11.93 15.02 -4.19
C ASN A 15 -13.01 14.66 -3.16
N ARG A 16 -14.26 14.50 -3.61
CA ARG A 16 -15.35 14.05 -2.72
C ARG A 16 -15.09 12.67 -2.13
N GLY A 17 -14.61 11.73 -2.94
CA GLY A 17 -14.22 10.39 -2.46
C GLY A 17 -13.11 10.44 -1.42
N MET A 18 -12.05 11.23 -1.68
CA MET A 18 -10.93 11.38 -0.76
C MET A 18 -11.34 12.00 0.58
N ILE A 19 -12.24 12.99 0.58
CA ILE A 19 -12.78 13.57 1.82
C ILE A 19 -13.53 12.52 2.65
N VAL A 20 -14.38 11.72 2.02
CA VAL A 20 -15.13 10.66 2.73
C VAL A 20 -14.18 9.63 3.34
N VAL A 21 -13.18 9.17 2.58
CA VAL A 21 -12.17 8.23 3.08
C VAL A 21 -11.38 8.83 4.23
N ALA A 22 -10.95 10.08 4.12
CA ALA A 22 -10.19 10.76 5.16
C ALA A 22 -10.99 10.89 6.47
N VAL A 23 -12.27 11.27 6.39
CA VAL A 23 -13.14 11.37 7.57
C VAL A 23 -13.34 10.01 8.23
N LEU A 24 -13.59 8.95 7.45
CA LEU A 24 -13.77 7.60 7.97
C LEU A 24 -12.51 7.07 8.67
N TYR A 25 -11.34 7.21 8.03
CA TYR A 25 -10.08 6.78 8.63
C TYR A 25 -9.71 7.57 9.87
N THR A 26 -9.94 8.90 9.86
CA THR A 26 -9.70 9.75 11.03
C THR A 26 -10.62 9.37 12.19
N ALA A 27 -11.92 9.13 11.92
CA ALA A 27 -12.86 8.72 12.96
C ALA A 27 -12.47 7.38 13.60
N VAL A 28 -12.16 6.36 12.78
CA VAL A 28 -11.74 5.04 13.27
C VAL A 28 -10.43 5.13 14.07
N GLY A 29 -9.46 5.91 13.58
CA GLY A 29 -8.20 6.14 14.30
C GLY A 29 -8.40 6.87 15.63
N PHE A 30 -9.21 7.93 15.64
CA PHE A 30 -9.48 8.74 16.83
C PHE A 30 -10.23 7.96 17.91
N PHE A 31 -11.35 7.31 17.57
CA PHE A 31 -12.11 6.51 18.54
C PHE A 31 -11.35 5.25 18.97
N GLY A 32 -10.57 4.64 18.06
CA GLY A 32 -9.67 3.53 18.40
C GLY A 32 -8.64 3.93 19.44
N TYR A 33 -7.99 5.08 19.27
CA TYR A 33 -7.04 5.61 20.23
C TYR A 33 -7.68 5.96 21.57
N LEU A 34 -8.86 6.60 21.59
CA LEU A 34 -9.56 6.89 22.84
C LEU A 34 -9.95 5.64 23.64
N LYS A 35 -10.29 4.53 22.97
CA LYS A 35 -10.71 3.28 23.63
C LYS A 35 -9.52 2.46 24.13
N TYR A 36 -8.47 2.32 23.33
CA TYR A 36 -7.37 1.41 23.63
C TYR A 36 -6.13 2.13 24.20
N GLY A 37 -5.96 3.42 23.93
CA GLY A 37 -4.85 4.23 24.43
C GLY A 37 -3.50 3.54 24.20
N ASP A 38 -2.70 3.48 25.26
CA ASP A 38 -1.37 2.84 25.26
C ASP A 38 -1.41 1.32 25.10
N LYS A 39 -2.59 0.68 25.21
CA LYS A 39 -2.75 -0.75 24.92
C LYS A 39 -2.75 -1.03 23.41
N ALA A 40 -2.79 0.00 22.56
CA ALA A 40 -2.77 -0.13 21.09
C ALA A 40 -1.39 -0.49 20.51
N VAL A 41 -0.67 -1.41 21.17
CA VAL A 41 0.67 -1.88 20.77
C VAL A 41 0.58 -2.84 19.57
N LEU A 42 -0.52 -3.58 19.47
CA LEU A 42 -0.81 -4.46 18.34
C LEU A 42 -1.20 -3.57 17.16
N GLY A 43 -0.40 -3.55 16.09
CA GLY A 43 -0.51 -2.64 14.92
C GLY A 43 -1.81 -2.72 14.09
N SER A 44 -2.91 -3.20 14.66
CA SER A 44 -4.27 -3.14 14.12
C SER A 44 -5.29 -3.12 15.27
N VAL A 45 -6.30 -2.25 15.15
CA VAL A 45 -7.41 -2.14 16.12
C VAL A 45 -8.17 -3.47 16.26
N THR A 46 -8.31 -4.23 15.16
CA THR A 46 -9.06 -5.50 15.13
C THR A 46 -8.45 -6.56 16.07
N LEU A 47 -7.15 -6.49 16.33
CA LEU A 47 -6.46 -7.40 17.25
C LEU A 47 -6.80 -7.11 18.72
N LEU A 48 -7.18 -5.89 19.06
CA LEU A 48 -7.46 -5.45 20.43
C LEU A 48 -8.90 -5.72 20.88
N LEU A 49 -9.76 -6.17 19.96
CA LEU A 49 -11.16 -6.43 20.26
C LEU A 49 -11.33 -7.51 21.36
N PRO A 50 -12.25 -7.32 22.32
CA PRO A 50 -12.56 -8.33 23.33
C PRO A 50 -13.08 -9.61 22.67
N ALA A 51 -12.65 -10.78 23.17
CA ALA A 51 -13.04 -12.07 22.61
C ALA A 51 -14.39 -12.59 23.14
N ASP A 52 -14.83 -12.06 24.27
CA ASP A 52 -16.03 -12.39 25.03
C ASP A 52 -17.30 -11.70 24.49
N GLU A 53 -17.16 -10.59 23.75
CA GLU A 53 -18.30 -9.88 23.19
C GLU A 53 -18.70 -10.41 21.79
N ILE A 54 -19.99 -10.77 21.64
CA ILE A 54 -20.55 -11.29 20.38
C ILE A 54 -20.40 -10.27 19.23
N LEU A 55 -20.53 -8.98 19.52
CA LEU A 55 -20.42 -7.92 18.53
C LEU A 55 -18.98 -7.80 18.01
N ALA A 56 -18.00 -7.90 18.90
CA ALA A 56 -16.58 -7.87 18.56
C ALA A 56 -16.17 -9.09 17.71
N GLN A 57 -16.67 -10.28 18.07
CA GLN A 57 -16.47 -11.49 17.26
C GLN A 57 -17.10 -11.38 15.88
N SER A 58 -18.29 -10.78 15.78
CA SER A 58 -18.97 -10.56 14.50
C SER A 58 -18.13 -9.66 13.58
N VAL A 59 -17.53 -8.59 14.10
CA VAL A 59 -16.62 -7.71 13.33
C VAL A 59 -15.36 -8.46 12.89
N ARG A 60 -14.76 -9.26 13.77
CA ARG A 60 -13.59 -10.09 13.42
C ARG A 60 -13.90 -11.08 12.29
N LEU A 61 -15.06 -11.74 12.35
CA LEU A 61 -15.51 -12.65 11.29
C LEU A 61 -15.73 -11.91 9.97
N MET A 62 -16.43 -10.77 9.98
CA MET A 62 -16.62 -9.95 8.78
C MET A 62 -15.29 -9.50 8.16
N MET A 63 -14.33 -9.08 8.99
CA MET A 63 -12.98 -8.72 8.54
C MET A 63 -12.23 -9.90 7.93
N ALA A 64 -12.31 -11.08 8.55
CA ALA A 64 -11.68 -12.29 8.02
C ALA A 64 -12.24 -12.67 6.64
N VAL A 65 -13.57 -12.63 6.48
CA VAL A 65 -14.24 -12.86 5.18
C VAL A 65 -13.82 -11.80 4.16
N ALA A 66 -13.80 -10.52 4.55
CA ALA A 66 -13.39 -9.43 3.66
C ALA A 66 -11.94 -9.59 3.18
N ILE A 67 -11.01 -9.95 4.06
CA ILE A 67 -9.60 -10.19 3.71
C ILE A 67 -9.47 -11.40 2.79
N LEU A 68 -10.17 -12.51 3.08
CA LEU A 68 -10.14 -13.73 2.25
C LEU A 68 -10.58 -13.43 0.81
N LEU A 69 -11.68 -12.69 0.65
CA LEU A 69 -12.19 -12.31 -0.67
C LEU A 69 -11.28 -11.29 -1.36
N SER A 70 -10.77 -10.30 -0.62
CA SER A 70 -9.89 -9.25 -1.17
C SER A 70 -8.54 -9.79 -1.63
N TYR A 71 -7.97 -10.76 -0.90
CA TYR A 71 -6.68 -11.37 -1.24
C TYR A 71 -6.71 -11.96 -2.65
N SER A 72 -7.76 -12.73 -2.98
CA SER A 72 -7.93 -13.33 -4.30
C SER A 72 -7.93 -12.28 -5.43
N LEU A 73 -8.59 -11.15 -5.21
CA LEU A 73 -8.66 -10.06 -6.18
C LEU A 73 -7.33 -9.29 -6.29
N GLN A 74 -6.69 -9.00 -5.16
CA GLN A 74 -5.42 -8.25 -5.13
C GLN A 74 -4.28 -9.05 -5.77
N PHE A 75 -4.29 -10.38 -5.63
CA PHE A 75 -3.28 -11.27 -6.19
C PHE A 75 -3.30 -11.34 -7.73
N TYR A 76 -4.41 -10.98 -8.37
CA TYR A 76 -4.52 -10.93 -9.83
C TYR A 76 -3.54 -9.92 -10.46
N VAL A 77 -3.35 -8.76 -9.81
CA VAL A 77 -2.48 -7.68 -10.31
C VAL A 77 -1.00 -8.12 -10.39
N PRO A 78 -0.33 -8.59 -9.33
CA PRO A 78 1.07 -9.00 -9.41
C PRO A 78 1.26 -10.20 -10.34
N PHE A 79 0.30 -11.14 -10.37
CA PHE A 79 0.37 -12.27 -11.30
C PHE A 79 0.39 -11.78 -12.76
N ASN A 80 -0.50 -10.88 -13.15
CA ASN A 80 -0.52 -10.34 -14.52
C ASN A 80 0.70 -9.49 -14.90
N ILE A 81 1.37 -8.90 -13.92
CA ILE A 81 2.61 -8.15 -14.17
C ILE A 81 3.77 -9.11 -14.40
N ILE A 82 3.87 -10.18 -13.62
CA ILE A 82 5.00 -11.13 -13.64
C ILE A 82 4.85 -12.18 -14.74
N TRP A 83 3.62 -12.67 -14.96
CA TRP A 83 3.34 -13.79 -15.85
C TRP A 83 3.84 -13.58 -17.28
N PRO A 84 3.63 -12.42 -17.96
CA PRO A 84 4.12 -12.22 -19.33
C PRO A 84 5.64 -12.36 -19.47
N SER A 85 6.41 -11.94 -18.45
CA SER A 85 7.87 -12.09 -18.45
C SER A 85 8.32 -13.54 -18.34
N ILE A 86 7.53 -14.39 -17.68
CA ILE A 86 7.80 -15.83 -17.52
C ILE A 86 7.28 -16.60 -18.74
N GLU A 87 6.09 -16.28 -19.22
CA GLU A 87 5.40 -16.96 -20.32
C GLU A 87 6.25 -16.99 -21.59
N HIS A 88 6.95 -15.90 -21.91
CA HIS A 88 7.79 -15.82 -23.12
C HIS A 88 8.95 -16.84 -23.13
N HIS A 89 9.29 -17.47 -22.00
CA HIS A 89 10.31 -18.51 -21.93
C HIS A 89 9.78 -19.91 -22.25
N PHE A 90 8.45 -20.10 -22.36
CA PHE A 90 7.84 -21.41 -22.58
C PHE A 90 7.06 -21.43 -23.91
N GLN A 91 7.52 -22.26 -24.85
CA GLN A 91 6.88 -22.42 -26.16
C GLN A 91 5.78 -23.50 -26.15
N ASP A 92 5.92 -24.52 -25.28
CA ASP A 92 4.97 -25.63 -25.18
C ASP A 92 3.77 -25.31 -24.29
N GLU A 93 2.56 -25.59 -24.78
CA GLU A 93 1.30 -25.25 -24.11
C GLU A 93 1.11 -26.00 -22.77
N LYS A 94 1.53 -27.28 -22.70
CA LYS A 94 1.50 -28.05 -21.45
C LYS A 94 2.47 -27.47 -20.42
N THR A 95 3.71 -27.18 -20.83
CA THR A 95 4.74 -26.61 -19.96
C THR A 95 4.35 -25.23 -19.47
N ARG A 96 3.69 -24.44 -20.32
CA ARG A 96 3.11 -23.14 -19.96
C ARG A 96 2.04 -23.25 -18.88
N GLN A 97 1.10 -24.20 -18.99
CA GLN A 97 0.09 -24.41 -17.95
C GLN A 97 0.72 -24.82 -16.61
N TYR A 98 1.72 -25.72 -16.61
CA TYR A 98 2.46 -26.07 -15.39
C TYR A 98 3.22 -24.88 -14.81
N ALA A 99 3.89 -24.09 -15.66
CA ALA A 99 4.60 -22.88 -15.23
C ALA A 99 3.66 -21.83 -14.64
N GLU A 100 2.44 -21.70 -15.16
CA GLU A 100 1.41 -20.83 -14.61
C GLU A 100 1.01 -21.24 -13.19
N TYR A 101 0.65 -22.52 -12.99
CA TYR A 101 0.31 -23.03 -11.65
C TYR A 101 1.49 -22.91 -10.68
N PHE A 102 2.70 -23.19 -11.14
CA PHE A 102 3.90 -23.05 -10.34
C PHE A 102 4.15 -21.60 -9.94
N THR A 103 4.03 -20.65 -10.87
CA THR A 103 4.22 -19.21 -10.60
C THR A 103 3.20 -18.71 -9.59
N ARG A 104 1.92 -19.05 -9.74
CA ARG A 104 0.86 -18.69 -8.78
C ARG A 104 1.17 -19.26 -7.39
N THR A 105 1.54 -20.54 -7.34
CA THR A 105 1.87 -21.22 -6.08
C THR A 105 3.09 -20.59 -5.41
N ALA A 106 4.15 -20.32 -6.16
CA ALA A 106 5.36 -19.67 -5.67
C ALA A 106 5.09 -18.28 -5.09
N LEU A 107 4.27 -17.46 -5.77
CA LEU A 107 3.88 -16.13 -5.29
C LEU A 107 3.09 -16.21 -3.97
N VAL A 108 2.20 -17.19 -3.80
CA VAL A 108 1.50 -17.42 -2.52
C VAL A 108 2.46 -17.91 -1.43
N PHE A 109 3.42 -18.76 -1.77
CA PHE A 109 4.44 -19.19 -0.81
C PHE A 109 5.31 -18.02 -0.34
N ILE A 110 5.66 -17.09 -1.23
CA ILE A 110 6.41 -15.89 -0.86
C ILE A 110 5.62 -15.06 0.15
N THR A 111 4.33 -14.81 -0.08
CA THR A 111 3.50 -14.06 0.87
C THR A 111 3.34 -14.78 2.21
N PHE A 112 3.26 -16.12 2.19
CA PHE A 112 3.25 -16.93 3.40
C PHE A 112 4.56 -16.85 4.19
N ILE A 113 5.71 -16.90 3.52
CA ILE A 113 7.02 -16.73 4.15
C ILE A 113 7.13 -15.36 4.84
N PHE A 114 6.68 -14.29 4.17
CA PHE A 114 6.65 -12.95 4.78
C PHE A 114 5.74 -12.90 6.02
N ALA A 115 4.59 -13.57 5.99
CA ALA A 115 3.68 -13.63 7.13
C ALA A 115 4.28 -14.37 8.34
N VAL A 116 5.07 -15.43 8.11
CA VAL A 116 5.76 -16.17 9.18
C VAL A 116 6.98 -15.42 9.71
N ALA A 117 7.72 -14.72 8.82
CA ALA A 117 8.96 -14.06 9.18
C ALA A 117 8.76 -12.79 10.03
N ILE A 118 7.65 -12.05 9.85
CA ILE A 118 7.45 -10.76 10.51
C ILE A 118 6.17 -10.76 11.35
N PRO A 119 6.26 -10.98 12.68
CA PRO A 119 5.10 -11.02 13.57
C PRO A 119 4.52 -9.63 13.86
N ASN A 120 5.26 -8.54 13.59
CA ASN A 120 4.81 -7.17 13.81
C ASN A 120 4.16 -6.58 12.54
N LEU A 121 2.83 -6.70 12.46
CA LEU A 121 2.05 -6.16 11.33
C LEU A 121 2.24 -4.66 11.11
N GLY A 122 2.34 -3.87 12.19
CA GLY A 122 2.50 -2.41 12.09
C GLY A 122 3.80 -2.03 11.40
N ALA A 123 4.89 -2.73 11.72
CA ALA A 123 6.19 -2.49 11.08
C ALA A 123 6.18 -2.85 9.58
N VAL A 124 5.52 -3.94 9.18
CA VAL A 124 5.36 -4.31 7.76
C VAL A 124 4.51 -3.29 7.01
N ILE A 125 3.37 -2.89 7.56
CA ILE A 125 2.49 -1.90 6.94
C ILE A 125 3.22 -0.57 6.75
N SER A 126 3.98 -0.14 7.77
CA SER A 126 4.80 1.08 7.69
C SER A 126 5.92 0.95 6.66
N LEU A 127 6.60 -0.20 6.57
CA LEU A 127 7.69 -0.41 5.60
C LEU A 127 7.16 -0.38 4.16
N VAL A 128 6.12 -1.18 3.90
CA VAL A 128 5.50 -1.25 2.57
C VAL A 128 4.92 0.11 2.19
N GLY A 129 4.29 0.82 3.13
CA GLY A 129 3.80 2.18 2.93
C GLY A 129 4.92 3.16 2.61
N ALA A 130 5.98 3.21 3.42
CA ALA A 130 7.12 4.11 3.21
C ALA A 130 7.83 3.86 1.88
N PHE A 131 7.99 2.59 1.48
CA PHE A 131 8.58 2.24 0.19
C PHE A 131 7.63 2.57 -0.98
N SER A 132 6.42 1.99 -0.98
CA SER A 132 5.51 2.08 -2.12
C SER A 132 4.86 3.45 -2.28
N SER A 133 4.44 4.10 -1.19
CA SER A 133 3.80 5.41 -1.22
C SER A 133 4.79 6.48 -1.66
N SER A 134 6.01 6.48 -1.12
CA SER A 134 7.04 7.43 -1.54
C SER A 134 7.37 7.27 -3.02
N ALA A 135 7.49 6.02 -3.51
CA ALA A 135 7.72 5.76 -4.92
C ALA A 135 6.55 6.20 -5.81
N LEU A 136 5.32 5.70 -5.55
CA LEU A 136 4.16 5.88 -6.42
C LEU A 136 3.49 7.25 -6.30
N ALA A 137 3.42 7.83 -5.09
CA ALA A 137 2.71 9.08 -4.85
C ALA A 137 3.61 10.31 -4.95
N MET A 138 4.89 10.21 -4.54
CA MET A 138 5.79 11.37 -4.47
C MET A 138 6.90 11.37 -5.52
N ILE A 139 7.50 10.23 -5.85
CA ILE A 139 8.68 10.20 -6.73
C ILE A 139 8.27 10.05 -8.20
N PHE A 140 7.44 9.07 -8.55
CA PHE A 140 7.08 8.81 -9.96
C PHE A 140 6.30 9.95 -10.63
N PRO A 141 5.27 10.59 -10.01
CA PRO A 141 4.50 11.62 -10.70
C PRO A 141 5.34 12.83 -11.12
N PRO A 142 6.19 13.42 -10.25
CA PRO A 142 7.10 14.50 -10.66
C PRO A 142 8.16 14.06 -11.66
N LEU A 143 8.69 12.83 -11.58
CA LEU A 143 9.63 12.31 -12.57
C LEU A 143 9.00 12.20 -13.96
N VAL A 144 7.78 11.66 -14.04
CA VAL A 144 7.02 11.58 -15.30
C VAL A 144 6.71 12.98 -15.82
N GLU A 145 6.33 13.92 -14.95
CA GLU A 145 6.12 15.32 -15.32
C GLU A 145 7.39 15.95 -15.88
N ILE A 146 8.55 15.70 -15.25
CA ILE A 146 9.85 16.19 -15.73
C ILE A 146 10.18 15.61 -17.12
N VAL A 147 10.11 14.29 -17.28
CA VAL A 147 10.45 13.61 -18.53
C VAL A 147 9.51 13.98 -19.67
N THR A 148 8.21 14.14 -19.39
CA THR A 148 7.20 14.43 -20.42
C THR A 148 7.24 15.88 -20.91
N PHE A 149 7.62 16.83 -20.05
CA PHE A 149 7.61 18.27 -20.39
C PHE A 149 8.99 18.87 -20.71
N TRP A 150 10.04 18.04 -20.74
CA TRP A 150 11.38 18.43 -21.20
C TRP A 150 11.45 18.41 -22.74
N PRO A 151 11.95 19.45 -23.44
CA PRO A 151 12.49 20.75 -23.00
C PRO A 151 11.51 21.94 -23.14
N ASP A 152 10.39 21.79 -23.85
CA ASP A 152 9.59 22.91 -24.39
C ASP A 152 8.87 23.79 -23.33
N LYS A 153 8.47 23.21 -22.19
CA LYS A 153 7.80 23.95 -21.10
C LYS A 153 8.69 24.23 -19.91
N MET A 154 9.80 23.50 -19.78
CA MET A 154 10.67 23.57 -18.60
C MET A 154 11.62 24.77 -18.65
N ALA A 155 12.07 25.19 -19.83
CA ALA A 155 12.88 26.40 -20.02
C ALA A 155 12.12 27.72 -19.73
N ARG A 156 10.79 27.66 -19.56
CA ARG A 156 9.93 28.84 -19.37
C ARG A 156 9.42 29.00 -17.93
N ASN A 157 9.51 27.97 -17.09
CA ASN A 157 8.92 27.99 -15.75
C ASN A 157 9.79 27.27 -14.70
N ASP A 158 10.83 27.94 -14.21
CA ASP A 158 11.75 27.43 -13.18
C ASP A 158 11.03 26.98 -11.90
N TRP A 159 9.86 27.58 -11.60
CA TRP A 159 9.02 27.20 -10.46
C TRP A 159 8.55 25.74 -10.52
N MET A 160 8.22 25.24 -11.71
CA MET A 160 7.73 23.88 -11.91
C MET A 160 8.84 22.86 -11.65
N LEU A 161 10.06 23.16 -12.10
CA LEU A 161 11.24 22.33 -11.83
C LEU A 161 11.56 22.30 -10.33
N TRP A 162 11.57 23.47 -9.68
CA TRP A 162 11.88 23.58 -8.26
C TRP A 162 10.86 22.84 -7.39
N LYS A 163 9.55 23.00 -7.68
CA LYS A 163 8.46 22.24 -7.04
C LYS A 163 8.69 20.72 -7.15
N ASN A 164 9.03 20.23 -8.34
CA ASN A 164 9.21 18.80 -8.58
C ASN A 164 10.44 18.25 -7.86
N ILE A 165 11.55 18.99 -7.86
CA ILE A 165 12.76 18.60 -7.11
C ILE A 165 12.46 18.53 -5.61
N VAL A 166 11.73 19.51 -5.05
CA VAL A 166 11.35 19.52 -3.63
C VAL A 166 10.48 18.31 -3.29
N ILE A 167 9.46 18.01 -4.09
CA ILE A 167 8.57 16.86 -3.84
C ILE A 167 9.36 15.54 -3.88
N VAL A 168 10.23 15.35 -4.87
CA VAL A 168 11.08 14.15 -4.97
C VAL A 168 12.02 14.04 -3.77
N THR A 169 12.62 15.16 -3.33
CA THR A 169 13.51 15.18 -2.16
C THR A 169 12.77 14.80 -0.88
N ILE A 170 11.57 15.35 -0.66
CA ILE A 170 10.72 15.00 0.48
C ILE A 170 10.34 13.52 0.42
N GLY A 171 9.94 13.01 -0.76
CA GLY A 171 9.63 11.59 -0.94
C GLY A 171 10.82 10.68 -0.64
N PHE A 172 12.02 11.07 -1.06
CA PHE A 172 13.24 10.30 -0.79
C PHE A 172 13.62 10.31 0.70
N LEU A 173 13.49 11.45 1.38
CA LEU A 173 13.69 11.53 2.83
C LEU A 173 12.68 10.66 3.57
N GLY A 174 11.38 10.75 3.23
CA GLY A 174 10.34 9.93 3.81
C GLY A 174 10.56 8.43 3.59
N PHE A 175 11.03 8.06 2.40
CA PHE A 175 11.43 6.69 2.09
C PHE A 175 12.56 6.20 3.02
N LEU A 176 13.65 6.96 3.16
CA LEU A 176 14.79 6.58 3.99
C LEU A 176 14.41 6.49 5.47
N THR A 177 13.77 7.53 6.01
CA THR A 177 13.41 7.56 7.43
C THR A 177 12.36 6.50 7.76
N GLY A 178 11.34 6.35 6.92
CA GLY A 178 10.28 5.37 7.13
C GLY A 178 10.79 3.94 7.05
N SER A 179 11.63 3.62 6.05
CA SER A 179 12.22 2.29 5.92
C SER A 179 13.19 1.99 7.06
N TYR A 180 14.02 2.96 7.46
CA TYR A 180 14.94 2.80 8.58
C TYR A 180 14.20 2.47 9.89
N VAL A 181 13.19 3.27 10.25
CA VAL A 181 12.40 3.05 11.47
C VAL A 181 11.67 1.70 11.42
N SER A 182 11.06 1.36 10.27
CA SER A 182 10.38 0.07 10.12
C SER A 182 11.32 -1.12 10.24
N ILE A 183 12.51 -1.07 9.64
CA ILE A 183 13.51 -2.15 9.74
C ILE A 183 14.01 -2.27 11.19
N CYS A 184 14.30 -1.16 11.86
CA CYS A 184 14.68 -1.17 13.28
C CYS A 184 13.60 -1.80 14.16
N ASN A 185 12.32 -1.50 13.90
CA ASN A 185 11.20 -2.10 14.64
C ASN A 185 11.01 -3.60 14.35
N ILE A 186 11.38 -4.06 13.15
CA ILE A 186 11.37 -5.49 12.80
C ILE A 186 12.51 -6.24 13.51
N LEU A 187 13.71 -5.64 13.55
CA LEU A 187 14.91 -6.27 14.12
C LEU A 187 14.97 -6.21 15.65
N ASN A 188 14.49 -5.11 16.26
CA ASN A 188 14.50 -4.88 17.71
C ASN A 188 13.09 -4.59 18.23
N PRO A 189 12.21 -5.60 18.34
CA PRO A 189 10.82 -5.42 18.77
C PRO A 189 10.65 -4.93 20.23
N GLY A 190 11.72 -4.85 21.03
CA GLY A 190 11.69 -4.48 22.46
C GLY A 190 12.26 -3.10 22.82
N ALA A 191 12.67 -2.27 21.86
CA ALA A 191 13.34 -0.98 22.15
C ALA A 191 12.38 0.24 22.23
N THR A 192 11.08 0.03 22.02
CA THR A 192 10.06 1.10 21.99
C THR A 192 8.86 0.79 22.88
N THR A 193 9.09 0.18 24.05
CA THR A 193 8.14 0.22 25.18
C THR A 193 8.46 1.39 26.10
#